data_AF-A0A7Z0GMI4-F1
#
_entry.id   AF-A0A7Z0GMI4-F1
#
_cell.length_a   1.000
_cell.length_b   1.000
_cell.length_c   1.000
_cell.angle_alpha   90.00
_cell.angle_beta   90.00
_cell.angle_gamma   90.00
#
_symmetry.space_group_name_H-M   'P 1'
#
loop_
_entity.id
_entity.type
_entity.pdbx_description
1 polymer ?
#
loop_
_entity_poly.entity_id
_entity_poly.type
_entity_poly.pdbx_seq_one_letter_code
_entity_poly.pdbx_strand_id
1 'polypeptide(L)'
;MDKIMDKLLTTGISLAGGYAATKAFEFAWRQATGEDTPRASEEEDISLQKALVFAISSAAISAGVQVLSQRGAKASVKKIKAAYANKAEV
;
A
#
# COMPACT_ATOMS: atom_id res chain seq x y z
N MET A 1 -12.54 -7.68 -24.66
CA MET A 1 -11.07 -7.63 -24.52
C MET A 1 -10.61 -9.06 -24.34
N ASP A 2 -9.70 -9.53 -25.18
CA ASP A 2 -9.28 -10.93 -25.20
C ASP A 2 -8.58 -11.29 -23.89
N LYS A 3 -8.94 -12.45 -23.29
CA LYS A 3 -8.37 -12.97 -22.03
C LYS A 3 -6.84 -12.91 -21.97
N ILE A 4 -6.17 -13.01 -23.12
CA ILE A 4 -4.71 -12.93 -23.24
C ILE A 4 -4.21 -11.49 -23.05
N MET A 5 -4.90 -10.51 -23.64
CA MET A 5 -4.58 -9.09 -23.50
C MET A 5 -4.76 -8.62 -22.05
N ASP A 6 -5.84 -9.03 -21.39
CA ASP A 6 -6.10 -8.71 -19.99
C ASP A 6 -5.01 -9.28 -19.06
N LYS A 7 -4.57 -10.52 -19.33
CA LYS A 7 -3.47 -11.14 -18.58
C LYS A 7 -2.14 -10.43 -18.82
N LEU A 8 -1.86 -10.01 -20.05
CA LEU A 8 -0.63 -9.29 -20.39
C LEU A 8 -0.59 -7.93 -19.71
N LEU A 9 -1.69 -7.17 -19.76
CA LEU A 9 -1.85 -5.90 -19.08
C LEU A 9 -1.74 -6.07 -17.57
N THR A 10 -2.45 -7.04 -16.98
CA THR A 10 -2.39 -7.31 -15.54
C THR A 10 -0.98 -7.67 -15.10
N THR A 11 -0.28 -8.50 -15.88
CA THR A 11 1.11 -8.88 -15.60
C THR A 11 2.04 -7.68 -15.73
N GLY A 12 1.91 -6.87 -16.78
CA GLY A 12 2.70 -5.67 -17.00
C GLY A 12 2.51 -4.62 -15.89
N ILE A 13 1.25 -4.39 -15.48
CA ILE A 13 0.91 -3.50 -14.36
C ILE A 13 1.46 -4.04 -13.05
N SER A 14 1.41 -5.36 -12.82
CA SER A 14 1.94 -5.97 -11.61
C SER A 14 3.47 -5.83 -11.53
N LEU A 15 4.17 -6.04 -12.65
CA LEU A 15 5.62 -5.86 -12.73
C LEU A 15 6.03 -4.39 -12.53
N ALA A 16 5.35 -3.47 -13.23
CA ALA A 16 5.60 -2.04 -13.10
C ALA A 16 5.27 -1.54 -11.68
N GLY A 17 4.17 -2.03 -11.10
CA GLY A 17 3.75 -1.74 -9.74
C GLY A 17 4.76 -2.28 -8.72
N GLY A 18 5.26 -3.50 -8.91
CA GLY A 18 6.33 -4.08 -8.11
C GLY A 18 7.60 -3.23 -8.16
N TYR A 19 8.05 -2.84 -9.35
CA TYR A 19 9.24 -1.99 -9.52
C TYR A 19 9.08 -0.62 -8.84
N ALA A 20 7.94 0.05 -9.05
CA ALA A 20 7.66 1.33 -8.43
C ALA A 20 7.56 1.23 -6.91
N ALA A 21 6.92 0.17 -6.40
CA ALA A 21 6.82 -0.10 -4.97
C ALA A 21 8.20 -0.34 -4.34
N THR A 22 9.07 -1.11 -4.99
CA THR A 22 10.44 -1.34 -4.53
C THR A 22 11.22 -0.02 -4.44
N LYS A 23 11.12 0.85 -5.45
CA LYS A 23 11.80 2.16 -5.44
C LYS A 23 11.28 3.09 -4.34
N ALA A 24 9.97 3.14 -4.16
CA ALA A 24 9.35 3.91 -3.09
C ALA A 24 9.78 3.39 -1.71
N PHE A 25 9.86 2.08 -1.54
CA PHE A 25 10.34 1.45 -0.30
C PHE A 25 11.82 1.75 -0.05
N GLU A 26 12.70 1.57 -1.03
CA GLU A 26 14.12 1.92 -0.94
C GLU A 26 14.32 3.38 -0.50
N PHE A 27 13.55 4.30 -1.10
CA PHE A 27 13.61 5.71 -0.76
C PHE A 27 13.12 6.00 0.66
N ALA A 28 11.96 5.44 1.05
CA ALA A 28 11.42 5.60 2.38
C ALA A 28 12.35 5.03 3.46
N TRP A 29 13.01 3.90 3.15
CA TRP A 29 13.99 3.26 4.02
C TRP A 29 15.20 4.16 4.22
N ARG A 30 15.85 4.55 3.11
CA ARG A 30 17.04 5.40 3.15
C ARG A 30 16.78 6.73 3.85
N GLN A 31 15.58 7.29 3.70
CA GLN A 31 15.18 8.51 4.40
C GLN A 31 14.98 8.29 5.92
N ALA A 32 14.50 7.12 6.34
CA ALA A 32 14.22 6.81 7.74
C ALA A 32 15.44 6.34 8.51
N THR A 33 16.24 5.44 7.93
CA THR A 33 17.42 4.83 8.58
C THR A 33 18.74 5.43 8.14
N GLY A 34 18.80 6.16 7.02
CA GLY A 34 20.06 6.69 6.48
C GLY A 34 20.93 5.67 5.76
N GLU A 35 20.59 4.38 5.82
CA GLU A 35 21.29 3.26 5.19
C GLU A 35 20.46 2.62 4.07
N ASP A 36 21.13 1.94 3.14
CA ASP A 36 20.47 1.19 2.08
C ASP A 36 19.63 0.03 2.65
N THR A 37 18.54 -0.30 1.96
CA THR A 37 17.63 -1.38 2.38
C THR A 37 18.38 -2.70 2.51
N PRO A 38 18.18 -3.45 3.61
CA PRO A 38 18.80 -4.75 3.79
C PRO A 38 18.35 -5.68 2.67
N ARG A 39 19.25 -5.96 1.71
CA ARG A 39 19.03 -6.98 0.69
C ARG A 39 19.15 -8.35 1.35
N ALA A 40 18.33 -9.29 0.90
CA ALA A 40 18.01 -10.53 1.60
C ALA A 40 19.15 -11.58 1.67
N SER A 41 20.41 -11.18 1.76
CA SER A 41 21.53 -12.11 1.60
C SER A 41 22.80 -11.84 2.39
N GLU A 42 22.90 -10.83 3.27
CA GLU A 42 24.21 -10.58 3.91
C GLU A 42 24.34 -10.95 5.38
N GLU A 43 23.29 -11.03 6.21
CA GLU A 43 23.48 -11.47 7.60
C GLU A 43 22.36 -12.39 8.09
N GLU A 44 22.77 -13.62 8.37
CA GLU A 44 22.03 -14.75 8.97
C GLU A 44 21.72 -14.54 10.45
N ASP A 45 21.93 -13.35 11.01
CA ASP A 45 21.42 -13.01 12.32
C ASP A 45 19.97 -12.53 12.18
N ILE A 46 19.05 -13.29 12.77
CA ILE A 46 17.69 -12.82 13.08
C ILE A 46 17.83 -11.81 14.22
N SER A 47 18.36 -10.64 13.87
CA SER A 47 18.60 -9.52 14.78
C SER A 47 17.30 -8.82 15.11
N LEU A 48 17.21 -8.28 16.34
CA LEU A 48 16.19 -7.35 16.83
C LEU A 48 15.79 -6.30 15.76
N GLN A 49 16.73 -5.91 14.91
CA GLN A 49 16.51 -5.04 13.77
C GLN A 49 15.45 -5.59 12.80
N LYS A 50 15.56 -6.85 12.32
CA LYS A 50 14.56 -7.45 11.40
C LYS A 50 13.17 -7.52 12.04
N ALA A 51 13.10 -7.86 13.33
CA ALA A 51 11.84 -7.88 14.07
C ALA A 51 11.21 -6.48 14.18
N LEU A 52 12.04 -5.45 14.45
CA LEU A 52 11.61 -4.06 14.52
C LEU A 52 11.15 -3.54 13.15
N VAL A 53 11.89 -3.84 12.08
CA VAL A 53 11.51 -3.53 10.69
C VAL A 53 10.13 -4.11 10.36
N PHE A 54 9.93 -5.39 10.69
CA PHE A 54 8.68 -6.08 10.43
C PHE A 54 7.51 -5.47 11.22
N ALA A 55 7.72 -5.18 12.50
CA ALA A 55 6.71 -4.57 13.37
C ALA A 55 6.32 -3.17 12.88
N ILE A 56 7.30 -2.32 12.56
CA ILE A 56 7.05 -0.96 12.06
C ILE A 56 6.35 -1.01 10.70
N SER A 57 6.79 -1.88 9.79
CA SER A 57 6.17 -2.03 8.47
C SER A 57 4.71 -2.49 8.58
N SER A 58 4.46 -3.49 9.43
CA SER A 58 3.09 -4.01 9.67
C SER A 58 2.18 -2.95 10.29
N ALA A 59 2.70 -2.17 11.25
CA ALA A 59 1.98 -1.06 11.85
C ALA A 59 1.69 0.05 10.83
N ALA A 60 2.67 0.41 10.00
CA ALA A 60 2.52 1.44 8.96
C ALA A 60 1.47 1.04 7.92
N ILE A 61 1.50 -0.21 7.45
CA ILE A 61 0.49 -0.74 6.51
C ILE A 61 -0.90 -0.71 7.16
N SER A 62 -1.02 -1.23 8.39
CA SER A 62 -2.30 -1.27 9.12
C SER A 62 -2.87 0.12 9.33
N ALA A 63 -2.06 1.06 9.78
CA ALA A 63 -2.44 2.46 9.97
C ALA A 63 -2.82 3.12 8.64
N GLY A 64 -2.05 2.87 7.58
CA GLY A 64 -2.33 3.35 6.23
C GLY A 64 -3.70 2.88 5.73
N VAL A 65 -3.96 1.58 5.82
CA VAL A 65 -5.26 0.99 5.48
C VAL A 65 -6.37 1.61 6.32
N GLN A 66 -6.16 1.78 7.63
CA GLN A 66 -7.17 2.30 8.52
C GLN A 66 -7.51 3.78 8.23
N VAL A 67 -6.50 4.62 7.98
CA VAL A 67 -6.71 6.03 7.60
C VAL A 67 -7.37 6.13 6.24
N LEU A 68 -6.90 5.38 5.24
CA LEU A 68 -7.48 5.38 3.89
C LEU A 68 -8.92 4.86 3.92
N SER A 69 -9.19 3.80 4.68
CA SER A 69 -10.54 3.26 4.86
C SER A 69 -11.44 4.24 5.58
N GLN A 70 -10.98 4.93 6.64
CA GLN A 70 -11.78 5.95 7.30
C GLN A 70 -12.08 7.15 6.40
N ARG A 71 -11.09 7.60 5.61
CA ARG A 71 -11.28 8.71 4.65
C ARG A 71 -12.23 8.29 3.51
N GLY A 72 -12.05 7.09 2.97
CA GLY A 72 -12.93 6.51 1.95
C GLY A 72 -14.35 6.30 2.47
N ALA A 73 -14.51 5.74 3.66
CA ALA A 73 -15.80 5.54 4.30
C ALA A 73 -16.50 6.88 4.55
N LYS A 74 -15.82 7.91 5.05
CA LYS A 74 -16.40 9.26 5.20
C LYS A 74 -16.86 9.85 3.87
N ALA A 75 -16.07 9.70 2.81
CA ALA A 75 -16.44 10.18 1.47
C ALA A 75 -17.65 9.42 0.90
N SER A 76 -17.69 8.10 1.07
CA SER A 76 -18.79 7.25 0.62
C SER A 76 -20.06 7.49 1.42
N VAL A 77 -19.99 7.59 2.74
CA VAL A 77 -21.13 7.92 3.60
C VAL A 77 -21.70 9.29 3.25
N LYS A 78 -20.86 10.29 2.97
CA LYS A 78 -21.33 11.61 2.49
C LYS A 78 -22.09 11.50 1.18
N LYS A 79 -21.59 10.72 0.22
CA LYS A 79 -22.26 10.47 -1.07
C LYS A 79 -23.58 9.72 -0.90
N ILE A 80 -23.61 8.70 -0.05
CA ILE A 80 -24.83 7.93 0.26
C ILE A 80 -25.87 8.85 0.92
N LYS A 81 -25.49 9.61 1.95
CA LYS A 81 -26.41 10.53 2.65
C LYS A 81 -26.99 11.59 1.70
N ALA A 82 -26.18 12.14 0.79
CA ALA A 82 -26.62 13.07 -0.24
C ALA A 82 -27.59 12.43 -1.24
N ALA A 83 -27.34 11.19 -1.65
CA ALA A 83 -28.24 10.45 -2.55
C ALA A 83 -29.59 10.10 -1.88
N TYR A 84 -29.59 9.79 -0.58
CA TYR A 84 -30.83 9.55 0.18
C TYR A 84 -31.62 10.84 0.46
N ALA A 85 -30.94 11.96 0.72
CA ALA A 85 -31.60 13.26 0.89
C ALA A 85 -32.31 13.71 -0.39
N ASN A 86 -31.70 13.49 -1.56
CA ASN A 86 -32.30 13.83 -2.85
C ASN A 86 -33.52 12.94 -3.18
N LYS A 87 -33.55 11.69 -2.70
CA LYS A 87 -34.68 10.77 -2.89
C LYS A 87 -35.85 11.00 -1.93
N ALA A 88 -35.65 11.75 -0.85
CA ALA A 88 -36.72 12.13 0.08
C ALA A 88 -37.45 13.43 -0.34
N GLU A 89 -36.94 14.12 -1.36
CA GLU A 89 -37.49 15.37 -1.91
C GLU A 89 -38.26 15.17 -3.24
N VAL A 90 -38.38 13.92 -3.71
CA VAL A 90 -39.20 13.47 -4.85
C VAL A 90 -40.26 12.47 -4.39
#